data_AF-A0A7K0CBF2-F1
#
_entry.id   AF-A0A7K0CBF2-F1
#
_cell.length_a   1.000
_cell.length_b   1.000
_cell.length_c   1.000
_cell.angle_alpha   90.00
_cell.angle_beta   90.00
_cell.angle_gamma   90.00
#
_symmetry.space_group_name_H-M   'P 1'
#
loop_
_entity.id
_entity.type
_entity.pdbx_description
1 polymer ?
#
loop_
_entity_poly.entity_id
_entity_poly.type
_entity_poly.pdbx_seq_one_letter_code
_entity_poly.pdbx_strand_id
1 'polypeptide(L)'
;MTEDERDDGGAWGDEVYQPGDPDGREDEGILDEEDTLSGRGVDPYDEGYSPPERPLGVNRVGVTGSEQYTGESLDQRLSEENPDPALQPPDGDDIGDWRDGAGEPLDDEVGGARSGRLVAPDEGAHEDEEKDLLASDIGIDGGAASAEEAAMHVVADDDGLYE
;
A
#
# COMPACT_ATOMS: atom_id res chain seq x y z
N MET A 1 56.78 17.84 -42.78
CA MET A 1 56.87 17.70 -41.32
C MET A 1 55.85 18.70 -40.78
N THR A 2 54.54 18.49 -40.88
CA THR A 2 53.67 17.34 -40.49
C THR A 2 53.57 17.19 -38.97
N GLU A 3 52.32 17.07 -38.50
CA GLU A 3 51.74 17.25 -37.15
C GLU A 3 52.40 16.52 -35.96
N ASP A 4 52.15 17.00 -34.74
CA ASP A 4 51.59 16.18 -33.64
C ASP A 4 50.94 17.08 -32.56
N GLU A 5 49.62 17.09 -32.51
CA GLU A 5 48.83 17.39 -31.31
C GLU A 5 49.10 16.33 -30.26
N ARG A 6 49.35 16.72 -29.00
CA ARG A 6 48.93 15.94 -27.85
C ARG A 6 48.28 16.83 -26.81
N ASP A 7 46.96 16.69 -26.82
CA ASP A 7 46.08 16.75 -25.67
C ASP A 7 46.64 15.91 -24.51
N ASP A 8 46.78 16.54 -23.33
CA ASP A 8 46.93 15.87 -22.05
C ASP A 8 46.03 16.58 -21.02
N GLY A 9 44.71 16.51 -21.25
CA GLY A 9 43.74 16.02 -20.25
C GLY A 9 43.95 16.39 -18.77
N GLY A 10 44.14 17.67 -18.45
CA GLY A 10 44.08 18.17 -17.07
C GLY A 10 42.65 18.39 -16.63
N ALA A 11 42.02 17.31 -16.15
CA ALA A 11 40.65 17.20 -15.68
C ALA A 11 40.06 18.47 -15.02
N TRP A 12 38.99 18.96 -15.64
CA TRP A 12 37.99 19.86 -15.09
C TRP A 12 37.37 19.24 -13.81
N GLY A 13 38.02 19.43 -12.67
CA GLY A 13 37.47 19.12 -11.34
C GLY A 13 36.90 20.35 -10.61
N ASP A 14 37.05 21.54 -11.19
CA ASP A 14 36.57 22.82 -10.67
C ASP A 14 35.19 23.21 -11.26
N GLU A 15 34.82 22.62 -12.40
CA GLU A 15 33.54 22.89 -13.07
C GLU A 15 32.38 22.03 -12.54
N VAL A 16 32.65 21.21 -11.52
CA VAL A 16 31.59 20.49 -10.83
C VAL A 16 30.83 21.51 -9.99
N TYR A 17 29.52 21.62 -10.22
CA TYR A 17 28.58 22.40 -9.42
C TYR A 17 28.98 22.34 -7.93
N GLN A 18 29.60 23.40 -7.43
CA GLN A 18 29.74 23.55 -5.99
C GLN A 18 28.34 23.85 -5.49
N PRO A 19 27.82 23.10 -4.50
CA PRO A 19 26.56 23.50 -3.87
C PRO A 19 26.71 24.96 -3.44
N GLY A 20 25.73 25.78 -3.82
CA GLY A 20 25.73 27.21 -3.51
C GLY A 20 25.94 27.47 -2.02
N ASP A 21 26.37 28.70 -1.73
CA ASP A 21 26.64 29.19 -0.38
C ASP A 21 25.59 28.68 0.63
N PRO A 22 25.99 27.99 1.72
CA PRO A 22 25.04 27.49 2.71
C PRO A 22 24.22 28.63 3.33
N ASP A 23 24.75 29.86 3.36
CA ASP A 23 24.08 31.03 3.95
C ASP A 23 22.96 31.60 3.05
N GLY A 24 22.73 31.02 1.86
CA GLY A 24 21.71 31.44 0.90
C GLY A 24 20.50 30.50 0.77
N ARG A 25 20.34 29.53 1.67
CA ARG A 25 19.17 28.64 1.67
C ARG A 25 17.98 29.34 2.32
N GLU A 26 16.95 29.63 1.52
CA GLU A 26 15.68 30.19 2.01
C GLU A 26 14.96 29.22 2.97
N ASP A 27 15.33 27.93 2.96
CA ASP A 27 14.81 26.89 3.86
C ASP A 27 15.46 26.87 5.26
N GLU A 28 16.41 27.76 5.56
CA GLU A 28 17.15 27.79 6.83
C GLU A 28 16.44 28.70 7.85
N GLY A 29 15.29 28.26 8.36
CA GLY A 29 14.51 29.04 9.31
C GLY A 29 13.08 28.55 9.50
N ILE A 30 12.24 29.39 10.10
CA ILE A 30 10.80 29.18 10.06
C ILE A 30 10.34 29.63 8.67
N LEU A 31 9.66 28.73 7.96
CA LEU A 31 9.17 29.00 6.61
C LEU A 31 8.07 30.08 6.63
N ASP A 32 8.11 30.98 5.65
CA ASP A 32 7.16 32.09 5.53
C ASP A 32 5.77 31.60 5.05
N GLU A 33 4.77 32.49 5.11
CA GLU A 33 3.40 32.18 4.68
C GLU A 33 3.33 31.81 3.18
N GLU A 34 4.23 32.37 2.37
CA GLU A 34 4.34 32.10 0.92
C GLU A 34 4.81 30.67 0.63
N ASP A 35 5.63 30.09 1.51
CA ASP A 35 6.18 28.73 1.37
C ASP A 35 5.30 27.67 2.03
N THR A 36 4.73 27.99 3.19
CA THR A 36 3.87 27.05 3.95
C THR A 36 2.42 27.06 3.47
N LEU A 37 2.03 28.03 2.64
CA LEU A 37 0.64 28.32 2.25
C LEU A 37 -0.32 28.42 3.45
N SER A 38 0.23 28.71 4.63
CA SER A 38 -0.47 28.67 5.91
C SER A 38 -0.61 30.09 6.45
N GLY A 39 -1.69 30.76 6.03
CA GLY A 39 -1.97 32.15 6.38
C GLY A 39 -2.47 32.33 7.81
N ARG A 40 -1.58 32.27 8.80
CA ARG A 40 -1.93 32.41 10.23
C ARG A 40 -2.16 33.86 10.65
N GLY A 41 -1.80 34.82 9.78
CA GLY A 41 -2.10 36.25 9.97
C GLY A 41 -1.24 36.95 11.03
N VAL A 42 -0.18 36.28 11.49
CA VAL A 42 0.86 36.79 12.37
C VAL A 42 2.21 36.32 11.83
N ASP A 43 3.25 37.13 12.02
CA ASP A 43 4.62 36.75 11.66
C ASP A 43 5.00 35.46 12.42
N PRO A 44 5.45 34.39 11.74
CA PRO A 44 5.88 33.15 12.39
C PRO A 44 6.98 33.36 13.45
N TYR A 45 7.80 34.41 13.32
CA TYR A 45 8.84 34.77 14.28
C TYR A 45 8.28 35.44 15.54
N ASP A 46 7.05 35.99 15.50
CA ASP A 46 6.39 36.64 16.63
C ASP A 46 5.60 35.66 17.52
N GLU A 47 5.12 34.53 16.97
CA GLU A 47 4.23 33.59 17.70
C GLU A 47 4.96 32.79 18.80
N GLY A 48 6.28 32.62 18.68
CA GLY A 48 7.10 31.87 19.63
C GLY A 48 6.79 30.36 19.66
N TYR A 49 7.79 29.54 20.01
CA TYR A 49 7.58 28.10 20.14
C TYR A 49 6.97 27.76 21.50
N SER A 50 5.80 27.11 21.51
CA SER A 50 5.18 26.52 22.71
C SER A 50 5.53 25.02 22.79
N PRO A 51 6.44 24.60 23.68
CA PRO A 51 6.77 23.19 23.83
C PRO A 51 5.57 22.39 24.33
N PRO A 52 5.49 21.09 24.02
CA PRO A 52 4.43 20.26 24.55
C PRO A 52 4.45 20.22 26.09
N GLU A 53 3.27 20.29 26.72
CA GLU A 53 3.12 20.27 28.19
C GLU A 53 3.58 18.96 28.85
N ARG A 54 3.91 17.95 28.03
CA ARG A 54 4.30 16.61 28.45
C ARG A 54 5.25 15.99 27.44
N PRO A 55 6.18 15.14 27.88
CA PRO A 55 7.11 14.48 26.97
C PRO A 55 6.36 13.56 26.00
N LEU A 56 6.64 13.72 24.71
CA LEU A 56 6.07 12.89 23.64
C LEU A 56 6.99 11.70 23.37
N GLY A 57 6.42 10.52 23.14
CA GLY A 57 7.17 9.35 22.69
C GLY A 57 8.07 8.66 23.72
N VAL A 58 8.27 9.25 24.92
CA VAL A 58 9.14 8.66 25.96
C VAL A 58 8.68 7.32 26.49
N ASN A 59 7.39 7.00 26.34
CA ASN A 59 6.81 5.73 26.75
C ASN A 59 6.52 4.80 25.56
N ARG A 60 6.94 5.16 24.33
CA ARG A 60 6.80 4.28 23.17
C ARG A 60 7.91 3.24 23.16
N VAL A 61 7.68 2.14 22.46
CA VAL A 61 8.73 1.15 22.21
C VAL A 61 9.73 1.74 21.21
N GLY A 62 11.01 1.40 21.36
CA GLY A 62 12.09 1.86 20.47
C GLY A 62 12.87 3.06 21.00
N VAL A 63 12.71 3.41 22.27
CA VAL A 63 13.48 4.51 22.91
C VAL A 63 14.83 3.99 23.43
N THR A 64 14.93 2.70 23.77
CA THR A 64 16.18 2.05 24.17
C THR A 64 16.82 1.28 23.01
N GLY A 65 18.16 1.11 23.03
CA GLY A 65 18.87 0.40 21.97
C GLY A 65 18.45 -1.07 21.82
N SER A 66 18.08 -1.74 22.91
CA SER A 66 17.56 -3.11 22.88
C SER A 66 16.19 -3.20 22.20
N GLU A 67 15.33 -2.22 22.42
CA GLU A 67 14.01 -2.16 21.77
C GLU A 67 14.13 -1.85 20.28
N GLN A 68 15.06 -0.97 19.89
CA GLN A 68 15.32 -0.71 18.46
C GLN A 68 15.85 -1.95 17.73
N TYR A 69 16.69 -2.74 18.39
CA TYR A 69 17.20 -3.99 17.80
C TYR A 69 16.10 -5.05 17.66
N THR A 70 15.22 -5.15 18.65
CA THR A 70 14.12 -6.14 18.65
C THR A 70 12.98 -5.71 17.73
N GLY A 71 12.70 -4.41 17.68
CA GLY A 71 11.54 -3.84 17.02
C GLY A 71 10.23 -4.07 17.77
N GLU A 72 9.16 -3.47 17.26
CA GLU A 72 7.79 -3.70 17.73
C GLU A 72 7.20 -4.96 17.08
N SER A 73 6.37 -5.67 17.85
CA SER A 73 5.56 -6.75 17.29
C SER A 73 4.46 -6.20 16.37
N LEU A 74 3.95 -7.04 15.45
CA LEU A 74 2.82 -6.67 14.60
C LEU A 74 1.59 -6.29 15.43
N ASP A 75 1.29 -7.05 16.48
CA ASP A 75 0.15 -6.80 17.37
C ASP A 75 0.25 -5.43 18.06
N GLN A 76 1.45 -5.04 18.49
CA GLN A 76 1.68 -3.69 19.05
C GLN A 76 1.39 -2.61 18.01
N ARG A 77 1.95 -2.74 16.80
CA ARG A 77 1.72 -1.76 15.72
C ARG A 77 0.23 -1.64 15.35
N LEU A 78 -0.48 -2.76 15.31
CA LEU A 78 -1.93 -2.79 15.05
C LEU A 78 -2.72 -2.14 16.19
N SER A 79 -2.28 -2.29 17.45
CA SER A 79 -2.94 -1.64 18.59
C SER A 79 -2.79 -0.12 18.61
N GLU A 80 -1.76 0.42 17.95
CA GLU A 80 -1.53 1.86 17.80
C GLU A 80 -2.24 2.47 16.58
N GLU A 81 -2.68 1.63 15.64
CA GLU A 81 -3.41 2.06 14.45
C GLU A 81 -4.75 2.70 14.82
N ASN A 82 -5.02 3.88 14.27
CA ASN A 82 -6.34 4.49 14.28
C ASN A 82 -6.88 4.48 12.85
N PRO A 83 -8.08 3.91 12.61
CA PRO A 83 -8.70 3.92 11.29
C PRO A 83 -8.85 5.34 10.77
N ASP A 84 -8.49 5.57 9.50
CA ASP A 84 -8.72 6.86 8.86
C ASP A 84 -10.24 7.07 8.69
N PRO A 85 -10.84 8.10 9.31
CA PRO A 85 -12.27 8.36 9.18
C PRO A 85 -12.67 8.69 7.73
N ALA A 86 -11.76 9.21 6.90
CA ALA A 86 -12.03 9.45 5.48
C ALA A 86 -12.09 8.15 4.65
N LEU A 87 -11.54 7.04 5.17
CA LEU A 87 -11.57 5.71 4.55
C LEU A 87 -12.62 4.80 5.19
N GLN A 88 -13.38 5.28 6.19
CA GLN A 88 -14.52 4.50 6.68
C GLN A 88 -15.54 4.39 5.54
N PRO A 89 -15.90 3.17 5.12
CA PRO A 89 -17.00 3.01 4.20
C PRO A 89 -18.26 3.58 4.87
N PRO A 90 -19.14 4.27 4.12
CA PRO A 90 -20.43 4.66 4.65
C PRO A 90 -21.20 3.41 5.14
N ASP A 91 -22.10 3.61 6.10
CA ASP A 91 -23.02 2.57 6.51
C ASP A 91 -23.77 2.07 5.26
N GLY A 92 -23.56 0.79 4.92
CA GLY A 92 -24.30 0.14 3.84
C GLY A 92 -25.77 0.00 4.20
N ASP A 93 -26.63 -0.20 3.21
CA ASP A 93 -28.06 -0.50 3.41
C ASP A 93 -28.33 -1.99 3.64
N ASP A 94 -27.28 -2.80 3.82
CA ASP A 94 -27.28 -4.26 3.89
C ASP A 94 -27.85 -4.95 2.63
N ILE A 95 -27.96 -4.25 1.49
CA ILE A 95 -28.50 -4.78 0.23
C ILE A 95 -27.44 -4.75 -0.87
N GLY A 96 -27.01 -5.94 -1.28
CA GLY A 96 -26.25 -6.14 -2.52
C GLY A 96 -24.77 -5.77 -2.46
N ASP A 97 -24.13 -5.82 -3.63
CA ASP A 97 -22.69 -5.59 -3.83
C ASP A 97 -22.35 -4.14 -4.25
N TRP A 98 -23.36 -3.33 -4.58
CA TRP A 98 -23.17 -2.00 -5.11
C TRP A 98 -23.22 -0.91 -4.01
N ARG A 99 -22.04 -0.37 -3.69
CA ARG A 99 -21.90 0.80 -2.82
C ARG A 99 -22.45 2.07 -3.48
N ASP A 100 -23.26 2.83 -2.73
CA ASP A 100 -23.92 4.09 -3.12
C ASP A 100 -25.01 3.98 -4.20
N GLY A 101 -25.45 2.75 -4.53
CA GLY A 101 -26.55 2.47 -5.45
C GLY A 101 -27.68 1.70 -4.77
N ALA A 102 -28.77 1.45 -5.51
CA ALA A 102 -29.68 0.37 -5.12
C ALA A 102 -28.99 -0.93 -5.53
N GLY A 103 -28.21 -1.52 -4.64
CA GLY A 103 -27.65 -2.85 -4.85
C GLY A 103 -28.77 -3.86 -5.14
N GLU A 104 -28.49 -4.85 -5.99
CA GLU A 104 -29.39 -5.98 -6.12
C GLU A 104 -29.13 -6.93 -4.95
N PRO A 105 -30.17 -7.48 -4.29
CA PRO A 105 -29.97 -8.48 -3.25
C PRO A 105 -29.06 -9.59 -3.77
N LEU A 106 -28.06 -9.99 -2.98
CA LEU A 106 -27.24 -11.16 -3.29
C LEU A 106 -28.19 -12.35 -3.39
N ASP A 107 -28.35 -12.89 -4.59
CA ASP A 107 -29.11 -14.10 -4.86
C ASP A 107 -28.18 -15.31 -4.96
N ASP A 108 -28.75 -16.46 -5.29
CA ASP A 108 -28.05 -17.71 -5.49
C ASP A 108 -27.16 -17.73 -6.74
N GLU A 109 -27.20 -16.70 -7.60
CA GLU A 109 -26.33 -16.61 -8.78
C GLU A 109 -24.93 -16.06 -8.44
N VAL A 110 -24.72 -15.54 -7.23
CA VAL A 110 -23.45 -14.98 -6.77
C VAL A 110 -22.83 -15.82 -5.65
N GLY A 111 -21.74 -16.52 -5.98
CA GLY A 111 -21.01 -17.35 -5.03
C GLY A 111 -20.21 -16.53 -4.00
N GLY A 112 -20.33 -16.87 -2.71
CA GLY A 112 -19.54 -16.22 -1.65
C GLY A 112 -18.11 -16.76 -1.49
N ALA A 113 -17.82 -17.94 -2.05
CA ALA A 113 -16.50 -18.55 -2.01
C ALA A 113 -15.81 -18.40 -3.37
N ARG A 114 -14.56 -17.94 -3.34
CA ARG A 114 -13.70 -17.87 -4.53
C ARG A 114 -13.36 -19.28 -5.04
N SER A 115 -13.32 -19.45 -6.37
CA SER A 115 -12.80 -20.68 -6.99
C SER A 115 -11.28 -20.78 -6.82
N GLY A 116 -10.79 -21.95 -6.45
CA GLY A 116 -9.37 -22.28 -6.44
C GLY A 116 -8.89 -22.87 -7.78
N ARG A 117 -7.74 -23.55 -7.74
CA ARG A 117 -7.12 -24.19 -8.90
C ARG A 117 -7.88 -25.46 -9.26
N LEU A 118 -8.40 -25.49 -10.48
CA LEU A 118 -9.09 -26.64 -11.06
C LEU A 118 -8.08 -27.62 -11.67
N VAL A 119 -8.15 -28.89 -11.28
CA VAL A 119 -7.30 -29.97 -11.79
C VAL A 119 -8.16 -31.07 -12.37
N ALA A 120 -7.88 -31.43 -13.63
CA ALA A 120 -8.53 -32.53 -14.32
C ALA A 120 -8.08 -33.88 -13.74
N PRO A 121 -8.86 -34.97 -13.89
CA PRO A 121 -8.54 -36.29 -13.34
C PRO A 121 -7.18 -36.87 -13.78
N ASP A 122 -6.70 -36.49 -14.96
CA ASP A 122 -5.41 -36.88 -15.55
C ASP A 122 -4.25 -35.95 -15.14
N GLU A 123 -4.52 -34.99 -14.25
CA GLU A 123 -3.59 -33.98 -13.76
C GLU A 123 -2.96 -33.11 -14.88
N GLY A 124 -3.52 -33.15 -16.10
CA GLY A 124 -2.95 -32.51 -17.29
C GLY A 124 -1.61 -33.09 -17.75
N ALA A 125 -1.22 -34.26 -17.24
CA ALA A 125 0.07 -34.91 -17.53
C ALA A 125 -0.07 -36.37 -18.01
N HIS A 126 -1.23 -36.99 -17.80
CA HIS A 126 -1.51 -38.38 -18.16
C HIS A 126 -2.35 -38.50 -19.44
N GLU A 127 -2.66 -39.72 -19.85
CA GLU A 127 -3.55 -39.96 -21.00
C GLU A 127 -4.99 -39.64 -20.59
N ASP A 128 -5.67 -38.83 -21.40
CA ASP A 128 -7.05 -38.41 -21.14
C ASP A 128 -8.06 -39.51 -21.51
N GLU A 129 -8.47 -40.25 -20.48
CA GLU A 129 -9.52 -41.27 -20.58
C GLU A 129 -10.93 -40.68 -20.47
N GLU A 130 -11.06 -39.44 -19.98
CA GLU A 130 -12.34 -38.76 -19.82
C GLU A 130 -12.76 -38.13 -21.17
N LYS A 131 -14.06 -38.06 -21.44
CA LYS A 131 -14.58 -37.40 -22.65
C LYS A 131 -15.26 -36.09 -22.32
N ASP A 132 -15.69 -35.95 -21.06
CA ASP A 132 -16.32 -34.75 -20.53
C ASP A 132 -15.27 -33.79 -19.94
N LEU A 133 -15.57 -32.49 -19.94
CA LEU A 133 -14.66 -31.47 -19.39
C LEU A 133 -14.85 -31.38 -17.87
N LEU A 134 -14.21 -32.29 -17.13
CA LEU A 134 -14.30 -32.37 -15.67
C LEU A 134 -13.03 -31.84 -14.99
N ALA A 135 -13.19 -31.19 -13.84
CA ALA A 135 -12.08 -30.78 -12.99
C ALA A 135 -12.53 -30.67 -11.52
N SER A 136 -11.60 -30.89 -10.59
CA SER A 136 -11.80 -30.68 -9.15
C SER A 136 -11.02 -29.47 -8.67
N ASP A 137 -11.66 -28.64 -7.84
CA ASP A 137 -10.99 -27.55 -7.15
C ASP A 137 -10.10 -28.11 -6.01
N ILE A 138 -8.80 -27.87 -6.08
CA ILE A 138 -7.82 -28.28 -5.05
C ILE A 138 -7.31 -27.11 -4.20
N GLY A 139 -8.02 -25.98 -4.21
CA GLY A 139 -7.76 -24.81 -3.39
C GLY A 139 -6.89 -23.74 -4.05
N ILE A 140 -6.67 -22.65 -3.32
CA ILE A 140 -5.91 -21.48 -3.79
C ILE A 140 -4.42 -21.82 -3.79
N ASP A 141 -3.75 -21.62 -4.93
CA ASP A 141 -2.29 -21.73 -5.00
C ASP A 141 -1.68 -20.50 -4.33
N GLY A 142 -0.76 -20.68 -3.39
CA GLY A 142 -0.30 -19.64 -2.44
C GLY A 142 0.45 -18.43 -3.04
N GLY A 143 0.44 -18.26 -4.36
CA GLY A 143 0.86 -17.03 -5.04
C GLY A 143 -0.37 -16.16 -5.27
N ALA A 144 -0.34 -14.90 -4.84
CA ALA A 144 -1.45 -13.96 -5.00
C ALA A 144 -2.08 -14.09 -6.40
N ALA A 145 -3.33 -14.51 -6.42
CA ALA A 145 -4.07 -14.75 -7.63
C ALA A 145 -4.11 -13.53 -8.53
N SER A 146 -4.21 -13.75 -9.85
CA SER A 146 -4.47 -12.62 -10.75
C SER A 146 -5.82 -11.98 -10.42
N ALA A 147 -6.03 -10.73 -10.84
CA ALA A 147 -7.30 -10.06 -10.64
C ALA A 147 -8.48 -10.84 -11.26
N GLU A 148 -8.24 -11.51 -12.39
CA GLU A 148 -9.24 -12.33 -13.09
C GLU A 148 -9.56 -13.60 -12.30
N GLU A 149 -8.54 -14.25 -11.74
CA GLU A 149 -8.69 -15.44 -10.92
C GLU A 149 -9.32 -15.13 -9.54
N ALA A 150 -9.12 -13.90 -9.03
CA ALA A 150 -9.78 -13.39 -7.84
C ALA A 150 -11.26 -13.03 -8.08
N ALA A 151 -11.67 -12.79 -9.33
CA ALA A 151 -13.05 -12.45 -9.68
C ALA A 151 -13.98 -13.68 -9.82
N MET A 152 -13.42 -14.89 -9.93
CA MET A 152 -14.20 -16.12 -10.15
C MET A 152 -14.69 -16.73 -8.83
N HIS A 153 -15.99 -17.05 -8.76
CA HIS A 153 -16.65 -17.58 -7.56
C HIS A 153 -17.41 -18.88 -7.85
N VAL A 154 -17.51 -19.73 -6.83
CA VAL A 154 -18.31 -20.96 -6.88
C VAL A 154 -19.73 -20.65 -6.43
N VAL A 155 -20.67 -20.81 -7.37
CA VAL A 155 -22.10 -20.82 -7.08
C VAL A 155 -22.47 -22.23 -6.62
N ALA A 156 -23.09 -22.33 -5.44
CA ALA A 156 -23.63 -23.60 -5.01
C ALA A 156 -24.87 -23.92 -5.84
N ASP A 157 -24.97 -25.14 -6.36
CA ASP A 157 -26.25 -25.63 -6.86
C ASP A 157 -27.23 -25.60 -5.69
N ASP A 158 -28.40 -24.97 -5.86
CA ASP A 158 -29.52 -25.09 -4.93
C ASP A 158 -29.77 -26.59 -4.74
N ASP A 159 -29.32 -27.13 -3.60
CA ASP A 159 -29.61 -28.48 -3.20
C ASP A 159 -31.10 -28.51 -2.90
N GLY A 160 -31.89 -28.68 -3.96
CA GLY A 160 -33.34 -28.60 -3.99
C GLY A 160 -33.97 -29.47 -2.92
N LEU A 161 -34.07 -28.92 -1.72
CA LEU A 161 -34.85 -29.44 -0.62
C LEU A 161 -36.31 -29.11 -0.96
N TYR A 162 -36.83 -29.84 -1.95
CA TYR A 162 -38.25 -30.06 -2.08
C TYR A 162 -38.68 -30.89 -0.85
N GLU A 163 -39.16 -30.22 0.21
CA GLU A 163 -40.00 -30.86 1.24
C GLU A 163 -41.40 -31.18 0.70
#